data_AF-A0A926DNI3-F1
#
_entry.id   AF-A0A926DNI3-F1
#
_cell.length_a   1.000
_cell.length_b   1.000
_cell.length_c   1.000
_cell.angle_alpha   90.00
_cell.angle_beta   90.00
_cell.angle_gamma   90.00
#
_symmetry.space_group_name_H-M   'P 1'
#
loop_
_entity.id
_entity.type
_entity.pdbx_description
1 polymer ?
#
loop_
_entity_poly.entity_id
_entity_poly.type
_entity_poly.pdbx_seq_one_letter_code
_entity_poly.pdbx_strand_id
1 'polypeptide(L)'
;MYDVFRQNFQQYLSLYRQELASNPFLLNVISPFYGLSDFTIYEEWKLSNDLRYYEASNIIHELMDNPSLPAYLRDLGNSFLEHGYDSIAGSDFDPDVVKEQMKLLYMMTSSAN
;
A
#
# COMPACT_ATOMS: atom_id res chain seq x y z
N MET A 1 -10.94 2.96 -7.67
CA MET A 1 -9.74 2.08 -7.68
C MET A 1 -9.51 1.37 -6.35
N TYR A 2 -9.94 1.96 -5.22
CA TYR A 2 -9.81 1.38 -3.88
C TYR A 2 -10.36 -0.06 -3.75
N ASP A 3 -11.61 -0.32 -4.14
CA ASP A 3 -12.19 -1.68 -4.02
C ASP A 3 -11.47 -2.73 -4.88
N VAL A 4 -10.98 -2.34 -6.06
CA VAL A 4 -10.17 -3.21 -6.92
C VAL A 4 -8.88 -3.59 -6.21
N PHE A 5 -8.17 -2.61 -5.64
CA PHE A 5 -6.98 -2.88 -4.84
C PHE A 5 -7.29 -3.82 -3.68
N ARG A 6 -8.38 -3.59 -2.93
CA ARG A 6 -8.78 -4.44 -1.79
C ARG A 6 -9.01 -5.89 -2.22
N GLN A 7 -9.78 -6.09 -3.28
CA GLN A 7 -10.07 -7.44 -3.80
C GLN A 7 -8.79 -8.15 -4.26
N ASN A 8 -7.94 -7.45 -5.02
CA ASN A 8 -6.71 -8.01 -5.55
C ASN A 8 -5.69 -8.29 -4.45
N PHE A 9 -5.63 -7.46 -3.40
CA PHE A 9 -4.80 -7.72 -2.23
C PHE A 9 -5.27 -8.96 -1.46
N GLN A 10 -6.59 -9.13 -1.25
CA GLN A 10 -7.13 -10.35 -0.64
C GLN A 10 -6.83 -11.60 -1.45
N GLN A 11 -6.95 -11.52 -2.79
CA GLN A 11 -6.57 -12.61 -3.67
C GLN A 11 -5.07 -12.91 -3.59
N TYR A 12 -4.22 -11.87 -3.57
CA TYR A 12 -2.78 -12.00 -3.41
C TYR A 12 -2.43 -12.72 -2.09
N LEU A 13 -3.00 -12.30 -0.96
CA LEU A 13 -2.80 -12.96 0.32
C LEU A 13 -3.19 -14.45 0.28
N SER A 14 -4.28 -14.79 -0.40
CA SER A 14 -4.72 -16.18 -0.56
C SER A 14 -3.75 -17.00 -1.41
N LEU A 15 -3.23 -16.45 -2.50
CA LEU A 15 -2.36 -17.16 -3.45
C LEU A 15 -0.95 -17.37 -2.89
N TYR A 16 -0.41 -16.38 -2.19
CA TYR A 16 1.00 -16.35 -1.76
C TYR A 16 1.19 -16.61 -0.26
N ARG A 17 0.15 -17.09 0.45
CA ARG A 17 0.14 -17.27 1.92
C ARG A 17 1.38 -17.99 2.48
N GLN A 18 1.79 -19.10 1.86
CA GLN A 18 2.92 -19.90 2.34
C GLN A 18 4.25 -19.16 2.16
N GLU A 19 4.44 -18.49 1.03
CA GLU A 19 5.63 -17.71 0.73
C GLU A 19 5.76 -16.55 1.72
N LEU A 20 4.66 -15.79 1.90
CA LEU A 20 4.58 -14.69 2.86
C LEU A 20 4.94 -15.14 4.28
N ALA A 21 4.41 -16.28 4.73
CA ALA A 21 4.69 -16.80 6.07
C ALA A 21 6.15 -17.22 6.27
N SER A 22 6.88 -17.50 5.19
CA SER A 22 8.26 -17.99 5.22
C SER A 22 9.31 -16.91 4.92
N ASN A 23 8.89 -15.71 4.49
CA ASN A 23 9.78 -14.67 4.00
C ASN A 23 9.58 -13.35 4.76
N PRO A 24 10.44 -13.04 5.76
CA PRO A 24 10.34 -11.81 6.55
C PRO A 24 10.40 -10.53 5.74
N PHE A 25 11.15 -10.51 4.63
CA PHE A 25 11.22 -9.35 3.76
C PHE A 25 9.87 -9.07 3.09
N LEU A 26 9.22 -10.11 2.57
CA LEU A 26 7.89 -9.95 1.97
C LEU A 26 6.86 -9.48 3.01
N LEU A 27 6.96 -9.95 4.26
CA LEU A 27 6.09 -9.47 5.34
C LEU A 27 6.23 -7.96 5.56
N ASN A 28 7.46 -7.43 5.57
CA ASN A 28 7.69 -5.99 5.68
C ASN A 28 7.11 -5.23 4.48
N VAL A 29 7.29 -5.76 3.27
CA VAL A 29 6.75 -5.16 2.06
C VAL A 29 5.21 -5.10 2.10
N ILE A 30 4.53 -6.17 2.50
CA ILE A 30 3.05 -6.21 2.48
C ILE A 30 2.39 -5.59 3.71
N SER A 31 3.14 -5.38 4.80
CA SER A 31 2.58 -4.94 6.09
C SER A 31 1.72 -3.67 5.98
N PRO A 32 2.14 -2.60 5.28
CA PRO A 32 1.32 -1.40 5.15
C PRO A 32 0.03 -1.61 4.36
N PHE A 33 0.00 -2.62 3.49
CA PHE A 33 -1.16 -2.89 2.64
C PHE A 33 -2.36 -3.41 3.43
N TYR A 34 -2.16 -3.99 4.62
CA TYR A 34 -3.27 -4.32 5.50
C TYR A 34 -4.07 -3.07 5.89
N GLY A 35 -3.41 -1.99 6.30
CA GLY A 35 -4.07 -0.71 6.58
C GLY A 35 -4.65 -0.07 5.33
N LEU A 36 -3.94 -0.11 4.20
CA LEU A 36 -4.51 0.37 2.93
C LEU A 36 -5.74 -0.43 2.49
N SER A 37 -5.88 -1.68 2.90
CA SER A 37 -7.03 -2.52 2.53
C SER A 37 -8.22 -2.45 3.49
N ASP A 38 -7.99 -1.90 4.68
CA ASP A 38 -8.96 -1.80 5.76
C ASP A 38 -8.74 -0.50 6.55
N PHE A 39 -9.64 0.46 6.35
CA PHE A 39 -9.54 1.78 6.98
C PHE A 39 -9.56 1.72 8.51
N THR A 40 -10.25 0.74 9.11
CA THR A 40 -10.28 0.60 10.56
C THR A 40 -8.89 0.23 11.09
N ILE A 41 -8.17 -0.67 10.41
CA ILE A 41 -6.78 -1.01 10.76
C ILE A 41 -5.88 0.22 10.63
N TYR A 42 -6.04 0.98 9.55
CA TYR A 42 -5.29 2.21 9.34
C TYR A 42 -5.53 3.25 10.44
N GLU A 43 -6.79 3.45 10.84
CA GLU A 43 -7.17 4.39 11.89
C GLU A 43 -6.61 3.97 13.26
N GLU A 44 -6.62 2.68 13.58
CA GLU A 44 -5.99 2.15 14.79
C GLU A 44 -4.47 2.42 14.83
N TRP A 45 -3.78 2.22 13.70
CA TRP A 45 -2.36 2.54 13.57
C TRP A 45 -2.08 4.03 13.70
N LYS A 46 -2.94 4.87 13.11
CA LYS A 46 -2.85 6.33 13.22
C LYS A 46 -2.96 6.77 14.68
N LEU A 47 -3.98 6.29 15.40
CA LEU A 47 -4.22 6.66 16.79
C LEU A 47 -3.12 6.20 17.76
N SER A 48 -2.43 5.11 17.42
CA SER A 48 -1.33 4.56 18.21
C SER A 48 0.06 5.05 17.80
N ASN A 49 0.16 5.88 16.75
CA ASN A 49 1.43 6.29 16.12
C ASN A 49 2.30 5.07 15.72
N ASP A 50 1.66 4.03 15.19
CA ASP A 50 2.35 2.85 14.70
C ASP A 50 3.19 3.19 13.45
N LEU A 51 4.37 2.59 13.32
CA LEU A 51 5.23 2.80 12.13
C LEU A 51 4.48 2.51 10.83
N ARG A 52 3.61 1.50 10.83
CA ARG A 52 2.84 1.06 9.66
C ARG A 52 1.85 2.09 9.15
N TYR A 53 1.37 2.99 10.03
CA TYR A 53 0.57 4.13 9.60
C TYR A 53 1.40 5.09 8.72
N TYR A 54 2.61 5.42 9.15
CA TYR A 54 3.52 6.28 8.39
C TYR A 54 3.95 5.61 7.09
N GLU A 55 4.20 4.30 7.08
CA GLU A 55 4.51 3.55 5.86
C GLU A 55 3.35 3.60 4.85
N ALA A 56 2.11 3.35 5.31
CA ALA A 56 0.92 3.42 4.47
C ALA A 56 0.69 4.84 3.92
N SER A 57 0.89 5.85 4.77
CA SER A 57 0.75 7.25 4.36
C SER A 57 1.83 7.69 3.36
N ASN A 58 3.07 7.17 3.50
CA ASN A 58 4.16 7.42 2.57
C ASN A 58 3.93 6.76 1.21
N ILE A 59 3.34 5.56 1.18
CA ILE A 59 2.90 4.92 -0.07
C ILE A 59 1.90 5.82 -0.81
N ILE A 60 0.92 6.40 -0.10
CA ILE A 60 -0.06 7.30 -0.72
C ILE A 60 0.62 8.56 -1.24
N HIS A 61 1.59 9.10 -0.50
CA HIS A 61 2.40 10.24 -0.96
C HIS A 61 3.12 9.93 -2.28
N GLU A 62 3.80 8.79 -2.38
CA GLU A 62 4.46 8.35 -3.61
C GLU A 62 3.49 8.22 -4.78
N LEU A 63 2.29 7.66 -4.57
CA LEU A 63 1.26 7.55 -5.62
C LEU A 63 0.81 8.90 -6.16
N MET A 64 0.83 9.94 -5.33
CA MET A 64 0.37 11.28 -5.67
C MET A 64 1.47 12.12 -6.33
N ASP A 65 2.66 12.09 -5.74
CA ASP A 65 3.70 13.07 -6.04
C ASP A 65 4.76 12.55 -7.02
N ASN A 66 4.82 11.24 -7.28
CA ASN A 66 5.73 10.69 -8.28
C ASN A 66 5.16 10.84 -9.71
N PRO A 67 5.71 11.74 -10.55
CA PRO A 67 5.18 12.02 -11.89
C PRO A 67 5.48 10.90 -12.90
N SER A 68 6.36 9.95 -12.55
CA SER A 68 6.73 8.84 -13.43
C SER A 68 5.77 7.66 -13.34
N LEU A 69 4.85 7.67 -12.38
CA LEU A 69 3.87 6.60 -12.21
C LEU A 69 2.76 6.68 -13.28
N PRO A 70 2.26 5.53 -13.75
CA PRO A 70 1.07 5.48 -14.62
C PRO A 70 -0.15 6.16 -13.99
N ALA A 71 -1.02 6.74 -14.82
CA ALA A 71 -2.18 7.52 -14.35
C ALA A 71 -3.11 6.73 -13.41
N TYR A 72 -3.31 5.42 -13.65
CA TYR A 72 -4.18 4.60 -12.82
C TYR A 72 -3.67 4.42 -11.38
N LEU A 73 -2.35 4.52 -11.14
CA LEU A 73 -1.78 4.51 -9.79
C LEU A 73 -2.07 5.82 -9.06
N ARG A 74 -2.08 6.94 -9.79
CA ARG A 74 -2.56 8.23 -9.24
C ARG A 74 -4.05 8.18 -8.93
N ASP A 75 -4.87 7.52 -9.76
CA ASP A 75 -6.29 7.30 -9.47
C ASP A 75 -6.50 6.43 -8.22
N LEU A 76 -5.61 5.47 -7.98
CA LEU A 76 -5.57 4.71 -6.72
C LEU A 76 -5.22 5.62 -5.53
N GLY A 77 -4.18 6.45 -5.66
CA GLY A 77 -3.80 7.45 -4.65
C GLY A 77 -4.97 8.37 -4.30
N ASN A 78 -5.63 8.94 -5.30
CA ASN A 78 -6.84 9.76 -5.14
C ASN A 78 -7.96 8.98 -4.43
N SER A 79 -8.19 7.72 -4.80
CA SER A 79 -9.19 6.88 -4.14
C SER A 79 -8.88 6.72 -2.65
N PHE A 80 -7.62 6.55 -2.24
CA PHE A 80 -7.26 6.51 -0.82
C PHE A 80 -7.59 7.83 -0.10
N LEU A 81 -7.25 8.97 -0.70
CA LEU A 81 -7.56 10.28 -0.12
C LEU A 81 -9.07 10.48 0.07
N GLU A 82 -9.88 10.07 -0.90
CA GLU A 82 -11.35 10.11 -0.82
C GLU A 82 -11.91 9.24 0.31
N HIS A 83 -11.21 8.19 0.71
CA HIS A 83 -11.58 7.31 1.83
C HIS A 83 -11.04 7.81 3.19
N GLY A 84 -10.35 8.94 3.23
CA GLY A 84 -9.88 9.57 4.48
C GLY A 84 -8.48 9.15 4.93
N TYR A 85 -7.71 8.49 4.07
CA TYR A 85 -6.31 8.20 4.33
C TYR A 85 -5.44 9.47 4.20
N ASP A 86 -4.39 9.58 5.00
CA ASP A 86 -3.43 10.68 4.93
C ASP A 86 -2.34 10.41 3.87
N SER A 87 -1.81 11.48 3.28
CA SER A 87 -0.62 11.48 2.43
C SER A 87 0.50 12.26 3.12
N ILE A 88 1.47 11.55 3.67
CA ILE A 88 2.58 12.11 4.46
C ILE A 88 3.88 11.57 3.89
N ALA A 89 4.78 12.48 3.50
CA ALA A 89 6.12 12.14 3.07
C ALA A 89 6.97 11.67 4.26
N GLY A 90 7.65 10.53 4.11
CA GLY A 90 8.66 10.03 5.04
C GLY A 90 9.90 9.60 4.28
N SER A 91 11.03 10.25 4.54
CA SER A 91 12.32 9.93 3.91
C SER A 91 13.08 8.78 4.59
N ASP A 92 12.61 8.34 5.75
CA ASP A 92 13.40 7.47 6.65
C ASP A 92 13.16 5.98 6.39
N PHE A 93 12.36 5.63 5.39
CA PHE A 93 12.04 4.25 5.02
C PHE A 93 13.09 3.65 4.08
N ASP A 94 13.23 2.32 4.15
CA ASP A 94 14.14 1.56 3.28
C ASP A 94 13.72 1.71 1.80
N PRO A 95 14.56 2.32 0.93
CA PRO A 95 14.24 2.52 -0.48
C PRO A 95 13.94 1.23 -1.25
N ASP A 96 14.56 0.12 -0.87
CA ASP A 96 14.32 -1.17 -1.53
C ASP A 96 12.92 -1.70 -1.17
N VAL A 97 12.48 -1.51 0.08
CA VAL A 97 11.11 -1.88 0.51
C VAL A 97 10.08 -1.03 -0.22
N VAL A 98 10.27 0.29 -0.28
CA VAL A 98 9.34 1.21 -0.98
C VAL A 98 9.25 0.84 -2.46
N LYS A 99 10.38 0.53 -3.10
CA LYS A 99 10.40 0.09 -4.50
C LYS A 99 9.62 -1.20 -4.72
N GLU A 100 9.74 -2.20 -3.85
CA GLU A 100 8.97 -3.44 -3.95
C GLU A 100 7.49 -3.24 -3.66
N GLN A 101 7.13 -2.34 -2.73
CA GLN A 101 5.73 -1.94 -2.49
C GLN A 101 5.11 -1.35 -3.76
N MET A 102 5.79 -0.41 -4.43
CA MET A 102 5.31 0.18 -5.68
C MET A 102 5.14 -0.88 -6.79
N LYS A 103 6.07 -1.83 -6.90
CA LYS A 103 5.94 -2.94 -7.87
C LYS A 103 4.73 -3.83 -7.57
N LEU A 104 4.48 -4.16 -6.31
CA LEU A 104 3.31 -4.96 -5.95
C LEU A 104 2.01 -4.22 -6.23
N LEU A 105 1.94 -2.92 -5.92
CA LEU A 105 0.78 -2.09 -6.29
C LEU A 105 0.55 -2.09 -7.80
N TYR A 106 1.62 -1.93 -8.59
CA TYR A 106 1.55 -2.05 -10.04
C TYR A 106 0.96 -3.40 -10.46
N MET A 107 1.52 -4.52 -9.99
CA MET A 107 1.05 -5.86 -10.36
C MET A 107 -0.41 -6.12 -9.96
N MET A 108 -0.79 -5.69 -8.75
CA MET A 108 -2.14 -5.87 -8.22
C MET A 108 -3.18 -4.98 -8.91
N THR A 109 -2.78 -3.87 -9.54
CA THR A 109 -3.75 -2.93 -10.14
C THR A 109 -3.69 -2.88 -11.67
N SER A 110 -2.62 -3.36 -12.28
CA SER A 110 -2.49 -3.43 -13.74
C SER A 110 -3.31 -4.54 -14.38
N SER A 111 -3.67 -5.58 -13.62
CA SER A 111 -4.43 -6.75 -14.09
C SER A 111 -5.96 -6.53 -14.09
N ALA A 112 -6.43 -5.35 -13.66
CA ALA A 112 -7.84 -4.98 -13.62
C ALA A 112 -8.32 -4.15 -14.84
N ASN A 113 -7.46 -3.94 -15.85
CA ASN A 113 -7.75 -3.23 -17.10
C ASN A 113 -7.66 -4.15 -18.33
#